data_AF-A0A1G2FYL0-F1
#
_entry.id   AF-A0A1G2FYL0-F1
#
_cell.length_a   1.000
_cell.length_b   1.000
_cell.length_c   1.000
_cell.angle_alpha   90.00
_cell.angle_beta   90.00
_cell.angle_gamma   90.00
#
_symmetry.space_group_name_H-M   'P 1'
#
loop_
_entity.id
_entity.type
_entity.pdbx_description
1 polymer ?
#
loop_
_entity_poly.entity_id
_entity_poly.type
_entity_poly.pdbx_seq_one_letter_code
_entity_poly.pdbx_strand_id
1 'polypeptide(L)'
;MRDLKEKIDNANSVAVLVPDDTSDEILLAAFAIRKAGGEKVFIVGGEESVRSSWHALFEDEALAPKDFAVSIDTSRFPIEELRYEKQGEKLVVFFTSYNPITKSSFAFEQMLPESDLVVAIGFLNEDEAKKTLASRLRNTNGQEFFFLKKGGTPPQPAGVSSLPLLSRLLARARTEKELNTFWSFLAPSDFTKTNTAPTAIFPMTSVIAALAGLPRFVVVLWQGSPKESVGGLIYSKDARALSVLSSKLGVVPKSDYFLIPDFNSFTEAELEARKLLKTTL
;
A
#
# COMPACT_ATOMS: atom_id res chain seq x y z
N MET A 1 11.13 8.58 12.98
CA MET A 1 11.30 9.90 12.31
C MET A 1 12.67 10.52 12.56
N ARG A 2 13.17 10.66 13.81
CA ARG A 2 14.54 11.20 14.04
C ARG A 2 15.64 10.38 13.35
N ASP A 3 15.58 9.05 13.50
CA ASP A 3 16.53 8.11 12.88
C ASP A 3 16.55 8.20 11.33
N LEU A 4 15.37 8.25 10.69
CA LEU A 4 15.28 8.41 9.22
C LEU A 4 15.90 9.72 8.74
N LYS A 5 15.65 10.83 9.45
CA LYS A 5 16.22 12.12 9.07
C LYS A 5 17.74 12.09 9.12
N GLU A 6 18.30 11.54 10.19
CA GLU A 6 19.76 11.41 10.35
C GLU A 6 20.38 10.57 9.23
N LYS A 7 19.75 9.45 8.85
CA LYS A 7 20.20 8.62 7.72
C LYS A 7 20.13 9.36 6.38
N ILE A 8 19.04 10.09 6.12
CA ILE A 8 18.92 10.92 4.92
C ILE A 8 20.00 12.00 4.91
N ASP A 9 20.26 12.65 6.04
CA ASP A 9 21.26 13.73 6.15
C ASP A 9 22.67 13.20 5.88
N ASN A 10 22.99 11.98 6.34
CA ASN A 10 24.30 11.33 6.16
C ASN A 10 24.51 10.66 4.80
N ALA A 11 23.44 10.31 4.09
CA ALA A 11 23.52 9.68 2.76
C ALA A 11 23.96 10.69 1.68
N ASN A 12 24.77 10.24 0.73
CA ASN A 12 25.15 11.05 -0.42
C ASN A 12 24.03 11.09 -1.46
N SER A 13 23.26 10.01 -1.58
CA SER A 13 22.28 9.82 -2.65
C SER A 13 21.15 8.89 -2.19
N VAL A 14 19.92 9.41 -2.14
CA VAL A 14 18.77 8.72 -1.55
C VAL A 14 17.71 8.39 -2.60
N ALA A 15 17.43 7.11 -2.79
CA ALA A 15 16.29 6.65 -3.58
C ALA A 15 15.06 6.49 -2.68
N VAL A 16 14.00 7.23 -2.97
CA VAL A 16 12.68 7.01 -2.37
C VAL A 16 11.86 6.12 -3.30
N LEU A 17 11.76 4.85 -2.96
CA LEU A 17 11.05 3.86 -3.75
C LEU A 17 9.57 3.84 -3.38
N VAL A 18 8.70 3.91 -4.39
CA VAL A 18 7.25 3.78 -4.25
C VAL A 18 6.68 2.77 -5.27
N PRO A 19 5.59 2.03 -4.95
CA PRO A 19 4.88 1.18 -5.89
C PRO A 19 4.33 1.96 -7.08
N ASP A 20 4.11 1.29 -8.21
CA ASP A 20 3.56 1.94 -9.41
C ASP A 20 2.09 2.34 -9.24
N ASP A 21 1.31 1.50 -8.57
CA ASP A 21 -0.08 1.71 -8.20
C ASP A 21 -0.22 2.54 -6.90
N THR A 22 0.72 3.46 -6.67
CA THR A 22 0.81 4.30 -5.48
C THR A 22 -0.40 5.23 -5.34
N SER A 23 -0.90 5.38 -4.11
CA SER A 23 -1.90 6.41 -3.78
C SER A 23 -1.27 7.80 -3.60
N ASP A 24 -2.09 8.84 -3.71
CA ASP A 24 -1.67 10.23 -3.47
C ASP A 24 -0.95 10.40 -2.12
N GLU A 25 -1.41 9.73 -1.06
CA GLU A 25 -0.80 9.79 0.27
C GLU A 25 0.66 9.32 0.27
N ILE A 26 0.94 8.18 -0.37
CA ILE A 26 2.30 7.62 -0.46
C ILE A 26 3.18 8.53 -1.30
N LEU A 27 2.65 9.03 -2.41
CA LEU A 27 3.37 9.95 -3.29
C LEU A 27 3.71 11.27 -2.58
N LEU A 28 2.76 11.86 -1.86
CA LEU A 28 2.96 13.06 -1.06
C LEU A 28 3.98 12.84 0.06
N ALA A 29 3.97 11.67 0.70
CA ALA A 29 4.99 11.30 1.67
C ALA A 29 6.39 11.22 1.04
N ALA A 30 6.50 10.62 -0.15
CA ALA A 30 7.75 10.59 -0.90
C ALA A 30 8.23 12.01 -1.28
N PHE A 31 7.33 12.89 -1.72
CA PHE A 31 7.65 14.30 -1.96
C PHE A 31 8.07 15.06 -0.70
N ALA A 32 7.43 14.80 0.44
CA ALA A 32 7.84 15.40 1.71
C ALA A 32 9.27 15.00 2.09
N ILE A 33 9.64 13.74 1.84
CA ILE A 33 11.02 13.25 2.04
C ILE A 33 11.99 13.91 1.05
N ARG A 34 11.62 14.03 -0.23
CA ARG A 34 12.40 14.76 -1.23
C ARG A 34 12.63 16.21 -0.81
N LYS A 35 11.59 16.91 -0.39
CA LYS A 35 11.67 18.29 0.09
C LYS A 35 12.57 18.42 1.32
N ALA A 36 12.57 17.42 2.20
CA ALA A 36 13.42 17.42 3.39
C ALA A 36 14.90 17.17 3.07
N GLY A 37 15.21 16.30 2.11
CA GLY A 37 16.58 15.94 1.76
C GLY A 37 17.18 16.69 0.56
N GLY A 38 16.39 17.47 -0.18
CA GLY A 38 16.86 18.29 -1.30
C GLY A 38 17.19 17.49 -2.57
N GLU A 39 18.14 17.99 -3.37
CA GLU A 39 18.47 17.44 -4.70
C GLU A 39 19.06 16.02 -4.67
N LYS A 40 19.63 15.60 -3.54
CA LYS A 40 20.18 14.24 -3.38
C LYS A 40 19.10 13.16 -3.23
N VAL A 41 17.83 13.55 -3.10
CA VAL A 41 16.71 12.63 -2.95
C VAL A 41 15.92 12.56 -4.25
N PHE A 42 15.77 11.35 -4.79
CA PHE A 42 15.03 11.09 -6.02
C PHE A 42 13.92 10.07 -5.78
N ILE A 43 12.76 10.30 -6.39
CA ILE A 43 11.60 9.43 -6.25
C ILE A 43 11.59 8.43 -7.40
N VAL A 44 11.55 7.14 -7.05
CA VAL A 44 11.60 6.00 -7.97
C VAL A 44 10.24 5.31 -7.97
N GLY A 45 9.57 5.30 -9.12
CA GLY A 45 8.27 4.66 -9.31
C GLY A 45 7.04 5.56 -9.11
N GLY A 46 5.87 4.95 -9.14
CA GLY A 46 4.59 5.67 -9.17
C GLY A 46 4.21 6.09 -10.58
N GLU A 47 2.95 5.91 -10.92
CA GLU A 47 2.43 6.19 -12.26
C GLU A 47 2.61 7.67 -12.66
N GLU A 48 2.97 7.91 -13.93
CA GLU A 48 3.16 9.24 -14.51
C GLU A 48 1.90 10.12 -14.34
N SER A 49 0.72 9.50 -14.46
CA SER A 49 -0.59 10.15 -14.32
C SER A 49 -0.78 10.76 -12.93
N VAL A 50 -0.41 10.03 -11.88
CA VAL A 50 -0.50 10.49 -10.48
C VAL A 50 0.55 11.57 -10.22
N ARG A 51 1.78 11.37 -10.68
CA ARG A 51 2.86 12.38 -10.59
C ARG A 51 2.45 13.70 -11.23
N SER A 52 1.80 13.63 -12.40
CA SER A 52 1.38 14.81 -13.14
C SER A 52 0.33 15.66 -12.41
N SER A 53 -0.53 15.03 -11.61
CA SER A 53 -1.57 15.71 -10.84
C SER A 53 -1.01 16.61 -9.74
N TRP A 54 0.20 16.31 -9.26
CA TRP A 54 0.86 17.02 -8.16
C TRP A 54 2.05 17.89 -8.63
N HIS A 55 2.42 17.88 -9.91
CA HIS A 55 3.56 18.67 -10.43
C HIS A 55 3.49 20.15 -10.06
N ALA A 56 2.30 20.75 -10.07
CA ALA A 56 2.12 22.16 -9.72
C ALA A 56 2.49 22.50 -8.27
N LEU A 57 2.45 21.52 -7.36
CA LEU A 57 2.73 21.73 -5.93
C LEU A 57 4.19 21.51 -5.56
N PHE A 58 4.97 20.88 -6.45
CA PHE A 58 6.35 20.49 -6.17
C PHE A 58 7.39 21.11 -7.09
N GLU A 59 7.01 22.18 -7.82
CA GLU A 59 7.90 23.01 -8.66
C GLU A 59 9.06 22.20 -9.25
N ASP A 60 8.76 21.31 -10.20
CA ASP A 60 9.85 20.62 -10.90
C ASP A 60 10.50 21.60 -11.88
N GLU A 61 11.62 22.20 -11.48
CA GLU A 61 12.70 22.43 -12.44
C GLU A 61 13.12 21.04 -12.98
N ALA A 62 12.45 20.63 -14.06
CA ALA A 62 12.81 19.57 -14.97
C ALA A 62 13.43 18.31 -14.33
N LEU A 63 12.57 17.38 -13.90
CA LEU A 63 12.88 15.94 -13.77
C LEU A 63 13.19 15.28 -15.13
N ALA A 64 13.82 15.99 -16.08
CA ALA A 64 14.49 15.30 -17.16
C ALA A 64 15.62 14.51 -16.49
N PRO A 65 15.60 13.17 -16.53
CA PRO A 65 16.70 12.39 -15.98
C PRO A 65 17.99 12.90 -16.63
N LYS A 66 18.96 13.32 -15.81
CA LYS A 66 20.27 13.72 -16.33
C LYS A 66 20.91 12.56 -17.11
N ASP A 67 20.59 11.33 -16.70
CA ASP A 67 21.04 10.10 -17.31
C ASP A 67 19.85 9.25 -17.80
N PHE A 68 19.92 8.78 -19.05
CA PHE A 68 19.00 7.81 -19.61
C PHE A 68 19.77 6.77 -20.42
N ALA A 69 19.25 5.55 -20.47
CA ALA A 69 19.72 4.49 -21.34
C ALA A 69 18.95 4.48 -22.64
N VAL A 70 19.66 4.11 -23.70
CA VAL A 70 19.04 3.53 -24.89
C VAL A 70 19.39 2.04 -24.88
N SER A 71 18.41 1.17 -24.68
CA SER A 71 18.59 -0.27 -24.62
C SER A 71 18.04 -0.96 -25.88
N ILE A 72 18.59 -2.13 -26.20
CA ILE A 72 18.14 -2.99 -27.30
C ILE A 72 18.26 -4.46 -26.88
N ASP A 73 17.27 -5.30 -27.23
CA ASP A 73 17.29 -6.73 -26.95
C ASP A 73 18.27 -7.45 -27.88
N THR A 74 19.49 -7.68 -27.40
CA THR A 74 20.56 -8.32 -28.19
C THR A 74 20.30 -9.79 -28.51
N SER A 75 19.33 -10.43 -27.86
CA SER A 75 18.93 -11.81 -28.23
C SER A 75 18.11 -11.82 -29.52
N ARG A 76 17.32 -10.75 -29.76
CA ARG A 76 16.52 -10.55 -30.98
C ARG A 76 17.27 -9.78 -32.05
N PHE A 77 18.11 -8.82 -31.66
CA PHE A 77 18.88 -7.96 -32.55
C PHE A 77 20.36 -8.01 -32.15
N PRO A 78 21.09 -9.08 -32.51
CA PRO A 78 22.51 -9.19 -32.18
C PRO A 78 23.30 -8.04 -32.79
N ILE A 79 23.95 -7.23 -31.95
CA ILE A 79 24.80 -6.12 -32.38
C ILE A 79 26.21 -6.64 -32.67
N GLU A 80 26.65 -6.48 -33.91
CA GLU A 80 28.02 -6.82 -34.34
C GLU A 80 28.99 -5.68 -34.07
N GLU A 81 28.56 -4.45 -34.37
CA GLU A 81 29.41 -3.26 -34.26
C GLU A 81 28.60 -2.10 -33.67
N LEU A 82 29.21 -1.41 -32.71
CA LEU A 82 28.73 -0.18 -32.14
C LEU A 82 29.81 0.88 -32.30
N ARG A 83 29.48 1.96 -33.00
CA ARG A 83 30.38 3.12 -33.19
C ARG A 83 29.63 4.40 -32.91
N TYR A 84 30.33 5.42 -32.43
CA TYR A 84 29.75 6.73 -32.19
C TYR A 84 30.61 7.81 -32.81
N GLU A 85 29.97 8.88 -33.27
CA GLU A 85 30.63 10.04 -33.84
C GLU A 85 29.97 11.31 -33.33
N LYS A 86 30.76 12.32 -32.98
CA LYS A 86 30.27 13.65 -32.63
C LYS A 86 30.25 14.52 -33.88
N GLN A 87 29.06 14.76 -34.44
CA GLN A 87 28.86 15.59 -35.62
C GLN A 87 28.29 16.95 -35.18
N GLY A 88 29.19 17.93 -35.00
CA GLY A 88 28.84 19.25 -34.47
C GLY A 88 28.30 19.16 -33.04
N GLU A 89 27.04 19.57 -32.85
CA GLU A 89 26.32 19.51 -31.57
C GLU A 89 25.58 18.18 -31.33
N LYS A 90 25.68 17.23 -32.26
CA LYS A 90 24.98 15.94 -32.17
C LYS A 90 25.94 14.79 -31.88
N LEU A 91 25.57 13.92 -30.95
CA LEU A 91 26.17 12.59 -30.83
C LEU A 91 25.34 11.63 -31.70
N VAL A 92 26.00 10.98 -32.65
CA VAL A 92 25.40 9.98 -33.53
C VAL A 92 25.95 8.62 -33.15
N VAL A 93 25.08 7.68 -32.79
CA VAL A 93 25.46 6.29 -32.50
C VAL A 93 24.97 5.43 -33.66
N PHE A 94 25.89 4.67 -34.26
CA PHE A 94 25.57 3.71 -35.32
C PHE A 94 25.62 2.30 -34.74
N PHE A 95 24.58 1.53 -35.07
CA PHE A 95 24.43 0.14 -34.70
C PHE A 95 24.43 -0.72 -35.96
N THR A 96 25.32 -1.70 -36.03
CA THR A 96 25.34 -2.72 -37.08
C THR A 96 24.83 -4.02 -36.48
N SER A 97 23.83 -4.64 -37.12
CA SER A 97 23.19 -5.88 -36.67
C SER A 97 22.80 -6.73 -37.87
N TYR A 98 22.84 -8.06 -37.70
CA TYR A 98 22.35 -9.02 -38.70
C TYR A 98 20.87 -8.82 -39.02
N ASN A 99 20.07 -8.51 -38.00
CA ASN A 99 18.64 -8.29 -38.15
C ASN A 99 18.33 -6.81 -38.36
N PRO A 100 17.33 -6.47 -39.20
CA PRO A 100 16.89 -5.09 -39.39
C PRO A 100 16.47 -4.46 -38.06
N ILE A 101 17.13 -3.35 -37.70
CA ILE A 101 16.79 -2.56 -36.53
C ILE A 101 15.85 -1.43 -36.96
N THR A 102 14.81 -1.20 -36.17
CA THR A 102 13.86 -0.10 -36.36
C THR A 102 13.82 0.77 -35.10
N LYS A 103 13.14 1.92 -35.14
CA LYS A 103 12.97 2.78 -33.96
C LYS A 103 12.35 2.01 -32.77
N SER A 104 11.41 1.11 -33.05
CA SER A 104 10.77 0.24 -32.04
C SER A 104 11.67 -0.86 -31.49
N SER A 105 12.86 -1.08 -32.06
CA SER A 105 13.85 -2.01 -31.50
C SER A 105 14.57 -1.45 -30.28
N PHE A 106 14.49 -0.13 -30.06
CA PHE A 106 15.13 0.54 -28.94
C PHE A 106 14.11 0.92 -27.87
N ALA A 107 14.50 0.80 -26.61
CA ALA A 107 13.78 1.36 -25.48
C ALA A 107 14.61 2.48 -24.84
N PHE A 108 13.92 3.53 -24.41
CA PHE A 108 14.50 4.57 -23.58
C PHE A 108 14.18 4.23 -22.13
N GLU A 109 15.22 3.94 -21.36
CA GLU A 109 15.08 3.60 -19.95
C GLU A 109 15.62 4.76 -19.13
N GLN A 110 14.84 5.27 -18.18
CA GLN A 110 15.37 6.27 -17.25
C GLN A 110 16.42 5.59 -16.36
N MET A 111 17.62 6.13 -16.35
CA MET A 111 18.68 5.63 -15.49
C MET A 111 18.71 6.46 -14.23
N LEU A 112 18.33 5.84 -13.13
CA LEU A 112 18.39 6.47 -11.83
C LEU A 112 19.83 6.44 -11.32
N PRO A 113 20.27 7.52 -10.64
CA PRO A 113 21.60 7.57 -10.06
C PRO A 113 21.81 6.46 -9.03
N GLU A 114 23.07 6.06 -8.85
CA GLU A 114 23.42 5.15 -7.75
C GLU A 114 23.04 5.80 -6.42
N SER A 115 22.34 5.05 -5.57
CA SER A 115 21.94 5.44 -4.22
C SER A 115 22.73 4.66 -3.19
N ASP A 116 23.11 5.30 -2.10
CA ASP A 116 23.67 4.65 -0.91
C ASP A 116 22.61 4.39 0.17
N LEU A 117 21.45 5.05 0.08
CA LEU A 117 20.28 4.82 0.92
C LEU A 117 19.02 4.61 0.08
N VAL A 118 18.25 3.56 0.40
CA VAL A 118 16.92 3.31 -0.19
C VAL A 118 15.84 3.43 0.89
N VAL A 119 14.89 4.34 0.68
CA VAL A 119 13.70 4.50 1.52
C VAL A 119 12.50 3.95 0.77
N ALA A 120 12.03 2.76 1.17
CA ALA A 120 10.87 2.12 0.56
C ALA A 120 9.59 2.45 1.30
N ILE A 121 8.58 2.96 0.59
CA ILE A 121 7.31 3.43 1.17
C ILE A 121 6.15 2.78 0.42
N GLY A 122 5.17 2.26 1.16
CA GLY A 122 3.92 1.77 0.56
C GLY A 122 3.96 0.34 0.02
N PHE A 123 5.10 -0.34 0.08
CA PHE A 123 5.22 -1.76 -0.29
C PHE A 123 4.56 -2.68 0.74
N LEU A 124 4.01 -3.81 0.28
CA LEU A 124 3.41 -4.81 1.15
C LEU A 124 4.47 -5.53 1.99
N ASN A 125 5.63 -5.78 1.38
CA ASN A 125 6.75 -6.46 2.01
C ASN A 125 8.09 -6.04 1.37
N GLU A 126 9.16 -6.46 2.03
CA GLU A 126 10.53 -6.19 1.61
C GLU A 126 10.89 -6.85 0.27
N ASP A 127 10.36 -8.04 -0.01
CA ASP A 127 10.64 -8.76 -1.25
C ASP A 127 10.09 -8.02 -2.48
N GLU A 128 8.90 -7.45 -2.37
CA GLU A 128 8.27 -6.64 -3.40
C GLU A 128 9.10 -5.39 -3.69
N ALA A 129 9.51 -4.66 -2.64
CA ALA A 129 10.38 -3.51 -2.79
C ALA A 129 11.72 -3.87 -3.46
N LYS A 130 12.35 -4.98 -3.04
CA LYS A 130 13.60 -5.46 -3.64
C LYS A 130 13.43 -5.83 -5.10
N LYS A 131 12.30 -6.45 -5.49
CA LYS A 131 11.99 -6.75 -6.90
C LYS A 131 11.84 -5.48 -7.73
N THR A 132 11.10 -4.49 -7.23
CA THR A 132 10.90 -3.19 -7.91
C THR A 132 12.20 -2.39 -7.97
N LEU A 133 13.07 -2.52 -6.97
CA LEU A 133 14.38 -1.89 -6.97
C LEU A 133 15.32 -2.55 -7.99
N ALA A 134 15.36 -3.89 -8.02
CA ALA A 134 16.21 -4.66 -8.93
C ALA A 134 15.86 -4.44 -10.41
N SER A 135 14.60 -4.09 -10.71
CA SER A 135 14.20 -3.72 -12.08
C SER A 135 14.53 -2.26 -12.46
N ARG A 136 14.99 -1.43 -11.51
CA ARG A 136 15.10 0.03 -11.69
C ARG A 136 16.47 0.63 -11.37
N LEU A 137 17.27 0.00 -10.51
CA LEU A 137 18.60 0.49 -10.13
C LEU A 137 19.72 -0.44 -10.62
N ARG A 138 20.83 0.16 -11.07
CA ARG A 138 22.01 -0.54 -11.60
C ARG A 138 22.76 -1.38 -10.55
N ASN A 139 22.69 -0.99 -9.28
CA ASN A 139 23.47 -1.62 -8.23
C ASN A 139 22.73 -1.52 -6.89
N THR A 140 22.48 -2.66 -6.26
CA THR A 140 21.84 -2.74 -4.94
C THR A 140 22.79 -3.23 -3.85
N ASN A 141 24.06 -3.50 -4.19
CA ASN A 141 25.04 -4.02 -3.25
C ASN A 141 25.49 -2.93 -2.28
N GLY A 142 25.35 -3.19 -0.97
CA GLY A 142 25.79 -2.30 0.10
C GLY A 142 24.81 -1.19 0.46
N GLN A 143 23.61 -1.17 -0.13
CA GLN A 143 22.59 -0.18 0.19
C GLN A 143 21.94 -0.45 1.54
N GLU A 144 21.75 0.61 2.33
CA GLU A 144 20.94 0.53 3.53
C GLU A 144 19.45 0.67 3.15
N PHE A 145 18.61 -0.22 3.65
CA PHE A 145 17.18 -0.21 3.39
C PHE A 145 16.41 0.34 4.59
N PHE A 146 15.64 1.40 4.35
CA PHE A 146 14.70 1.94 5.32
C PHE A 146 13.26 1.70 4.88
N PHE A 147 12.60 0.73 5.51
CA PHE A 147 11.22 0.39 5.22
C PHE A 147 10.26 1.21 6.08
N LEU A 148 9.60 2.18 5.45
CA LEU A 148 8.45 2.83 6.04
C LEU A 148 7.23 1.93 5.84
N LYS A 149 7.09 0.96 6.76
CA LYS A 149 5.86 0.17 6.88
C LYS A 149 4.70 1.15 7.07
N LYS A 150 3.66 0.98 6.27
CA LYS A 150 2.37 1.64 6.47
C LYS A 150 1.98 1.44 7.93
N GLY A 151 2.00 2.51 8.73
CA GLY A 151 1.80 2.45 10.17
C GLY A 151 0.35 2.08 10.46
N GLY A 152 0.06 0.78 10.51
CA GLY A 152 -1.31 0.29 10.33
C GLY A 152 -1.78 0.62 8.91
N THR A 153 -2.36 -0.32 8.21
CA THR A 153 -3.02 0.00 6.95
C THR A 153 -4.15 0.98 7.29
N PRO A 154 -4.13 2.29 6.91
CA PRO A 154 -5.40 2.92 6.65
C PRO A 154 -6.06 2.01 5.62
N PRO A 155 -7.32 1.68 5.87
CA PRO A 155 -8.03 0.69 5.10
C PRO A 155 -7.99 1.17 3.67
N GLN A 156 -7.71 0.28 2.73
CA GLN A 156 -8.00 0.64 1.35
C GLN A 156 -9.46 1.13 1.35
N PRO A 157 -9.74 2.36 0.88
CA PRO A 157 -11.11 2.80 0.73
C PRO A 157 -11.77 1.70 -0.10
N ALA A 158 -12.84 1.14 0.45
CA ALA A 158 -13.66 0.14 -0.20
C ALA A 158 -13.82 0.58 -1.67
N GLY A 159 -13.15 -0.11 -2.61
CA GLY A 159 -13.32 0.16 -4.03
C GLY A 159 -14.80 0.11 -4.39
N VAL A 160 -15.18 0.67 -5.55
CA VAL A 160 -16.59 0.70 -5.98
C VAL A 160 -17.26 -0.69 -5.89
N SER A 161 -16.48 -1.75 -6.11
CA SER A 161 -16.89 -3.16 -5.98
C SER A 161 -17.31 -3.60 -4.57
N SER A 162 -16.87 -2.91 -3.52
CA SER A 162 -17.21 -3.20 -2.11
C SER A 162 -18.38 -2.39 -1.56
N LEU A 163 -18.88 -1.38 -2.29
CA LEU A 163 -20.07 -0.62 -1.91
C LEU A 163 -21.31 -1.48 -1.69
N PRO A 164 -21.59 -2.54 -2.48
CA PRO A 164 -22.73 -3.41 -2.24
C PRO A 164 -22.66 -4.11 -0.87
N LEU A 165 -21.50 -4.62 -0.46
CA LEU A 165 -21.38 -5.27 0.85
C LEU A 165 -21.41 -4.24 1.99
N LEU A 166 -20.75 -3.09 1.82
CA LEU A 166 -20.82 -1.99 2.78
C LEU A 166 -22.26 -1.53 3.02
N SER A 167 -23.05 -1.35 1.95
CA SER A 167 -24.46 -0.96 2.07
C SER A 167 -25.29 -2.00 2.85
N ARG A 168 -25.05 -3.29 2.63
CA ARG A 168 -25.71 -4.36 3.39
C ARG A 168 -25.29 -4.38 4.86
N LEU A 169 -24.02 -4.17 5.13
CA LEU A 169 -23.48 -4.08 6.48
C LEU A 169 -24.14 -2.91 7.23
N LEU A 170 -24.19 -1.72 6.63
CA LEU A 170 -24.85 -0.55 7.20
C LEU A 170 -26.37 -0.78 7.37
N ALA A 171 -27.04 -1.41 6.40
CA ALA A 171 -28.48 -1.69 6.46
C ALA A 171 -28.87 -2.68 7.57
N ARG A 172 -27.95 -3.57 7.96
CA ARG A 172 -28.13 -4.53 9.05
C ARG A 172 -27.55 -4.05 10.37
N ALA A 173 -27.10 -2.80 10.41
CA ALA A 173 -26.46 -2.27 11.58
C ALA A 173 -27.45 -1.77 12.62
N ARG A 174 -27.07 -1.89 13.88
CA ARG A 174 -27.73 -1.24 15.01
C ARG A 174 -26.71 -0.64 15.95
N THR A 175 -27.01 0.51 16.53
CA THR A 175 -26.20 1.10 17.58
C THR A 175 -26.79 0.78 18.95
N GLU A 176 -25.91 0.52 19.90
CA GLU A 176 -26.25 0.24 21.29
C GLU A 176 -25.55 1.26 22.18
N LYS A 177 -26.34 2.08 22.86
CA LYS A 177 -25.84 3.19 23.68
C LYS A 177 -25.14 2.71 24.95
N GLU A 178 -25.66 1.68 25.61
CA GLU A 178 -25.14 1.15 26.89
C GLU A 178 -23.68 0.70 26.75
N LEU A 179 -23.38 -0.05 25.69
CA LEU A 179 -22.02 -0.53 25.41
C LEU A 179 -21.18 0.45 24.59
N ASN A 180 -21.79 1.53 24.10
CA ASN A 180 -21.23 2.39 23.08
C ASN A 180 -20.66 1.54 21.92
N THR A 181 -21.54 0.72 21.31
CA THR A 181 -21.17 -0.25 20.29
C THR A 181 -22.07 -0.15 19.05
N PHE A 182 -21.46 -0.26 17.88
CA PHE A 182 -22.13 -0.50 16.60
C PHE A 182 -22.07 -1.99 16.28
N TRP A 183 -23.21 -2.61 16.03
CA TRP A 183 -23.33 -4.03 15.70
C TRP A 183 -23.78 -4.21 14.27
N SER A 184 -23.21 -5.18 13.55
CA SER A 184 -23.70 -5.63 12.25
C SER A 184 -23.62 -7.15 12.12
N PHE A 185 -24.59 -7.73 11.44
CA PHE A 185 -24.74 -9.18 11.28
C PHE A 185 -24.87 -9.52 9.79
N LEU A 186 -23.96 -10.31 9.24
CA LEU A 186 -23.96 -10.67 7.81
C LEU A 186 -24.24 -12.16 7.62
N ALA A 187 -25.35 -12.49 6.96
CA ALA A 187 -25.73 -13.86 6.66
C ALA A 187 -25.04 -14.36 5.38
N PRO A 188 -25.01 -15.68 5.11
CA PRO A 188 -24.40 -16.23 3.90
C PRO A 188 -24.94 -15.59 2.61
N SER A 189 -26.25 -15.30 2.60
CA SER A 189 -26.92 -14.67 1.45
C SER A 189 -26.40 -13.27 1.11
N ASP A 190 -25.82 -12.55 2.07
CA ASP A 190 -25.28 -11.21 1.81
C ASP A 190 -24.03 -11.32 0.94
N PHE A 191 -23.13 -12.25 1.24
CA PHE A 191 -21.94 -12.56 0.44
C PHE A 191 -22.28 -13.06 -0.96
N THR A 192 -23.26 -13.96 -1.07
CA THR A 192 -23.72 -14.47 -2.37
C THR A 192 -24.29 -13.36 -3.24
N LYS A 193 -25.09 -12.45 -2.66
CA LYS A 193 -25.75 -11.36 -3.40
C LYS A 193 -24.78 -10.26 -3.83
N THR A 194 -23.66 -10.10 -3.12
CA THR A 194 -22.64 -9.09 -3.46
C THR A 194 -21.46 -9.67 -4.20
N ASN A 195 -21.44 -11.00 -4.42
CA ASN A 195 -20.32 -11.72 -5.00
C ASN A 195 -18.99 -11.41 -4.27
N THR A 196 -19.01 -11.48 -2.93
CA THR A 196 -17.86 -11.18 -2.07
C THR A 196 -17.60 -12.30 -1.08
N ALA A 197 -16.37 -12.45 -0.62
CA ALA A 197 -16.01 -13.33 0.49
C ALA A 197 -16.02 -12.61 1.85
N PRO A 198 -16.10 -13.33 2.98
CA PRO A 198 -16.00 -12.73 4.33
C PRO A 198 -14.75 -11.88 4.57
N THR A 199 -13.65 -12.19 3.88
CA THR A 199 -12.42 -11.39 3.94
C THR A 199 -12.60 -9.94 3.49
N ALA A 200 -13.64 -9.64 2.71
CA ALA A 200 -13.97 -8.29 2.29
C ALA A 200 -14.47 -7.39 3.43
N ILE A 201 -14.83 -7.94 4.60
CA ILE A 201 -15.28 -7.16 5.75
C ILE A 201 -14.14 -6.31 6.32
N PHE A 202 -12.92 -6.84 6.39
CA PHE A 202 -11.79 -6.18 7.08
C PHE A 202 -11.55 -4.73 6.63
N PRO A 203 -11.38 -4.43 5.32
CA PRO A 203 -11.19 -3.04 4.88
C PRO A 203 -12.42 -2.14 5.11
N MET A 204 -13.61 -2.69 5.35
CA MET A 204 -14.84 -1.90 5.56
C MET A 204 -15.00 -1.41 7.00
N THR A 205 -14.50 -2.15 8.00
CA THR A 205 -14.70 -1.89 9.44
C THR A 205 -14.34 -0.48 9.88
N SER A 206 -13.34 0.03 9.24
CA SER A 206 -12.67 1.31 9.42
C SER A 206 -13.28 2.43 8.57
N VAL A 207 -13.80 2.12 7.39
CA VAL A 207 -14.71 3.01 6.64
C VAL A 207 -15.96 3.27 7.47
N ILE A 208 -16.54 2.23 8.08
CA ILE A 208 -17.67 2.33 9.01
C ILE A 208 -17.30 3.23 10.19
N ALA A 209 -16.14 2.99 10.82
CA ALA A 209 -15.64 3.80 11.92
C ALA A 209 -15.33 5.26 11.54
N ALA A 210 -15.04 5.55 10.28
CA ALA A 210 -14.83 6.91 9.77
C ALA A 210 -16.14 7.62 9.44
N LEU A 211 -17.11 6.92 8.84
CA LEU A 211 -18.33 7.52 8.29
C LEU A 211 -19.31 8.03 9.34
N ALA A 212 -19.45 7.34 10.47
CA ALA A 212 -20.64 7.51 11.31
C ALA A 212 -20.36 8.06 12.72
N GLY A 213 -19.23 8.75 12.93
CA GLY A 213 -18.90 9.32 14.25
C GLY A 213 -19.06 8.28 15.37
N LEU A 214 -18.69 7.04 15.04
CA LEU A 214 -19.35 5.87 15.61
C LEU A 214 -18.96 5.63 17.07
N PRO A 215 -19.79 4.82 17.76
CA PRO A 215 -19.53 4.33 19.10
C PRO A 215 -18.11 3.75 19.27
N ARG A 216 -17.62 3.69 20.51
CA ARG A 216 -16.26 3.23 20.87
C ARG A 216 -15.88 1.89 20.23
N PHE A 217 -16.85 1.01 19.99
CA PHE A 217 -16.63 -0.29 19.36
C PHE A 217 -17.49 -0.49 18.11
N VAL A 218 -16.92 -1.17 17.12
CA VAL A 218 -17.63 -1.71 15.95
C VAL A 218 -17.48 -3.23 15.99
N VAL A 219 -18.60 -3.95 16.05
CA VAL A 219 -18.65 -5.41 16.04
C VAL A 219 -19.36 -5.87 14.79
N VAL A 220 -18.67 -6.73 14.02
CA VAL A 220 -19.26 -7.36 12.84
C VAL A 220 -19.21 -8.86 13.05
N LEU A 221 -20.37 -9.50 13.02
CA LEU A 221 -20.53 -10.94 13.05
C LEU A 221 -20.95 -11.41 11.66
N TRP A 222 -20.42 -12.54 11.20
CA TRP A 222 -20.76 -13.07 9.89
C TRP A 222 -20.77 -14.59 9.83
N GLN A 223 -21.42 -15.13 8.81
CA GLN A 223 -21.36 -16.55 8.47
C GLN A 223 -21.19 -16.67 6.95
N GLY A 224 -20.14 -17.34 6.50
CA GLY A 224 -19.81 -17.46 5.06
C GLY A 224 -20.74 -18.42 4.32
N SER A 225 -21.06 -19.56 4.94
CA SER A 225 -22.03 -20.54 4.42
C SER A 225 -22.93 -21.10 5.54
N PRO A 226 -24.12 -21.65 5.23
CA PRO A 226 -25.04 -22.16 6.25
C PRO A 226 -24.50 -23.28 7.14
N LYS A 227 -23.40 -23.93 6.72
CA LYS A 227 -22.74 -25.02 7.45
C LYS A 227 -21.48 -24.57 8.19
N GLU A 228 -21.05 -23.33 7.99
CA GLU A 228 -19.89 -22.75 8.66
C GLU A 228 -20.25 -22.19 10.03
N SER A 229 -19.24 -22.11 10.89
CA SER A 229 -19.28 -21.33 12.12
C SER A 229 -19.53 -19.84 11.84
N VAL A 230 -20.07 -19.16 12.85
CA VAL A 230 -20.19 -17.71 12.88
C VAL A 230 -18.84 -17.14 13.31
N GLY A 231 -18.20 -16.41 12.41
CA GLY A 231 -17.02 -15.62 12.73
C GLY A 231 -17.41 -14.24 13.25
N GLY A 232 -16.45 -13.56 13.88
CA GLY A 232 -16.66 -12.19 14.31
C GLY A 232 -15.37 -11.38 14.41
N LEU A 233 -15.53 -10.06 14.40
CA LEU A 233 -14.46 -9.12 14.64
C LEU A 233 -14.94 -8.01 15.56
N ILE A 234 -14.01 -7.49 16.36
CA ILE A 234 -14.19 -6.28 17.15
C ILE A 234 -13.14 -5.27 16.70
N TYR A 235 -13.61 -4.09 16.32
CA TYR A 235 -12.81 -2.94 15.89
C TYR A 235 -12.96 -1.79 16.91
N SER A 236 -11.86 -1.09 17.20
CA SER A 236 -11.87 0.14 17.98
C SER A 236 -10.67 1.03 17.69
N LYS A 237 -10.89 2.35 17.69
CA LYS A 237 -9.80 3.34 17.68
C LYS A 237 -9.10 3.48 19.04
N ASP A 238 -9.71 2.96 20.11
CA ASP A 238 -9.12 2.96 21.45
C ASP A 238 -8.21 1.74 21.62
N ALA A 239 -6.92 1.93 21.29
CA ALA A 239 -5.90 0.88 21.36
C ALA A 239 -5.79 0.24 22.76
N ARG A 240 -6.05 1.01 23.83
CA ARG A 240 -6.01 0.48 25.21
C ARG A 240 -7.18 -0.47 25.46
N ALA A 241 -8.39 -0.06 25.08
CA ALA A 241 -9.56 -0.92 25.19
C ALA A 241 -9.39 -2.21 24.38
N LEU A 242 -8.90 -2.08 23.14
CA LEU A 242 -8.67 -3.21 22.26
C LEU A 242 -7.66 -4.20 22.84
N SER A 243 -6.54 -3.71 23.41
CA SER A 243 -5.53 -4.54 24.05
C SER A 243 -6.06 -5.30 25.28
N VAL A 244 -6.92 -4.66 26.09
CA VAL A 244 -7.54 -5.32 27.25
C VAL A 244 -8.48 -6.42 26.79
N LEU A 245 -9.33 -6.16 25.80
CA LEU A 245 -10.28 -7.15 25.27
C LEU A 245 -9.54 -8.34 24.62
N SER A 246 -8.54 -8.06 23.79
CA SER A 246 -7.80 -9.10 23.07
C SER A 246 -7.01 -10.00 24.01
N SER A 247 -6.41 -9.44 25.09
CA SER A 247 -5.70 -10.21 26.11
C SER A 247 -6.59 -11.22 26.85
N LYS A 248 -7.87 -10.88 27.07
CA LYS A 248 -8.83 -11.79 27.73
C LYS A 248 -9.19 -12.99 26.88
N LEU A 249 -9.10 -12.85 25.56
CA LEU A 249 -9.32 -13.93 24.61
C LEU A 249 -8.01 -14.66 24.24
N GLY A 250 -6.85 -14.19 24.71
CA GLY A 250 -5.55 -14.72 24.29
C GLY A 250 -5.24 -14.46 22.81
N VAL A 251 -5.85 -13.43 22.21
CA VAL A 251 -5.69 -13.09 20.78
C VAL A 251 -4.81 -11.86 20.63
N VAL A 252 -3.93 -11.88 19.63
CA VAL A 252 -3.09 -10.73 19.27
C VAL A 252 -3.90 -9.78 18.36
N PRO A 253 -4.05 -8.50 18.71
CA PRO A 253 -4.77 -7.55 17.88
C PRO A 253 -4.00 -7.25 16.58
N LYS A 254 -4.76 -7.05 15.50
CA LYS A 254 -4.27 -6.60 14.20
C LYS A 254 -4.59 -5.13 14.04
N SER A 255 -3.61 -4.26 14.33
CA SER A 255 -3.74 -2.80 14.27
C SER A 255 -4.88 -2.29 15.16
N ASP A 256 -6.09 -2.13 14.60
CA ASP A 256 -7.28 -1.54 15.20
C ASP A 256 -8.46 -2.52 15.35
N TYR A 257 -8.24 -3.82 15.08
CA TYR A 257 -9.23 -4.86 15.33
C TYR A 257 -8.62 -6.17 15.82
N PHE A 258 -9.46 -7.10 16.29
CA PHE A 258 -9.10 -8.50 16.45
C PHE A 258 -10.29 -9.40 16.09
N LEU A 259 -10.01 -10.68 15.83
CA LEU A 259 -11.03 -11.69 15.57
C LEU A 259 -11.47 -12.33 16.88
N ILE A 260 -12.79 -12.47 17.07
CA ILE A 260 -13.31 -13.31 18.15
C ILE A 260 -13.34 -14.77 17.69
N PRO A 261 -13.33 -15.75 18.61
CA PRO A 261 -13.48 -17.16 18.27
C PRO A 261 -14.73 -17.42 17.45
N ASP A 262 -14.73 -18.55 16.76
CA ASP A 262 -15.88 -19.02 15.99
C ASP A 262 -16.97 -19.56 16.91
N PHE A 263 -18.23 -19.33 16.55
CA PHE A 263 -19.41 -19.77 17.32
C PHE A 263 -20.39 -20.58 16.49
N ASN A 264 -21.29 -21.31 17.14
CA ASN A 264 -22.30 -22.12 16.43
C ASN A 264 -23.47 -21.29 15.92
N SER A 265 -23.71 -20.11 16.51
CA SER A 265 -24.83 -19.24 16.16
C SER A 265 -24.53 -17.77 16.39
N PHE A 266 -25.26 -16.90 15.69
CA PHE A 266 -25.17 -15.44 15.89
C PHE A 266 -25.56 -15.02 17.30
N THR A 267 -26.54 -15.70 17.91
CA THR A 267 -26.98 -15.44 19.29
C THR A 267 -25.86 -15.71 20.29
N GLU A 268 -25.17 -16.84 20.15
CA GLU A 268 -24.04 -17.21 20.99
C GLU A 268 -22.89 -16.21 20.82
N ALA A 269 -22.50 -15.92 19.57
CA ALA A 269 -21.46 -14.95 19.25
C ALA A 269 -21.74 -13.56 19.82
N GLU A 270 -22.99 -13.09 19.70
CA GLU A 270 -23.41 -11.81 20.24
C GLU A 270 -23.34 -11.79 21.78
N LEU A 271 -23.83 -12.84 22.45
CA LEU A 271 -23.81 -12.92 23.90
C LEU A 271 -22.37 -12.89 24.45
N GLU A 272 -21.46 -13.64 23.85
CA GLU A 272 -20.05 -13.67 24.27
C GLU A 272 -19.35 -12.34 23.97
N ALA A 273 -19.58 -11.73 22.80
CA ALA A 273 -19.05 -10.41 22.49
C ALA A 273 -19.57 -9.34 23.47
N ARG A 274 -20.85 -9.40 23.86
CA ARG A 274 -21.43 -8.50 24.87
C ARG A 274 -20.79 -8.68 26.24
N LYS A 275 -20.62 -9.93 26.70
CA LYS A 275 -19.94 -10.22 27.98
C LYS A 275 -18.54 -9.63 27.99
N LEU A 276 -17.80 -9.79 26.89
CA LEU A 276 -16.45 -9.26 26.76
C LEU A 276 -16.42 -7.73 26.84
N LEU A 277 -17.27 -7.06 26.07
CA LEU A 277 -17.36 -5.59 26.02
C LEU A 277 -17.79 -4.96 27.35
N LYS A 278 -18.65 -5.64 28.13
CA LYS A 278 -19.04 -5.15 29.47
C LYS A 278 -17.89 -5.02 30.45
N THR A 279 -16.77 -5.69 30.18
CA THR A 279 -15.61 -5.65 31.08
C THR A 279 -14.67 -4.45 30.87
N THR A 280 -14.95 -3.61 29.86
CA THR A 280 -14.17 -2.41 29.53
C THR A 280 -14.93 -1.10 29.70
N LEU A 281 -16.17 -1.18 30.18
CA LEU A 281 -16.96 -0.08 30.72
C LEU A 281 -16.55 0.17 32.17
#